data_AF-V5IB75-F1
#
_entry.id   AF-V5IB75-F1
#
_cell.length_a   1.000
_cell.length_b   1.000
_cell.length_c   1.000
_cell.angle_alpha   90.00
_cell.angle_beta   90.00
_cell.angle_gamma   90.00
#
_symmetry.space_group_name_H-M   'P 1'
#
loop_
_entity.id
_entity.type
_entity.pdbx_description
1 polymer ?
#
loop_
_entity_poly.entity_id
_entity_poly.type
_entity_poly.pdbx_seq_one_letter_code
_entity_poly.pdbx_strand_id
1 'polypeptide(L)'
;MAKLWYVLQVLHCSRSNIQRMHRVFAVFIWNSVWERTSRTNIFRRVKTGGLGLSHLFIRQLVNRFIFLRDQRDPFIRTVIQVRLRDVMPEFIVASSGYSGLIRGYLKEVIDAYRFLRARFSLEYLSGVPRKRLTRDLTDSLFPVPVYRSLYSAAPGQDVLKRVKKMIVPACAKTFFFKLHSETLPVKAWLVSKGIPVAWSENCLLCKKPETIEHVFLDCWDAVFFWDILQRTLKKDLPLTPYGIRYLYVEGGDIVPYDMFMLIALHSLWQCRMAVRHADVNVRPVHRYFIESMCYLKEIYKVQQPLPDWLPLVEKLATLKDL
;
A
#
# COMPACT_ATOMS: atom_id res chain seq x y z
N MET A 1 -11.68 8.25 -10.65
CA MET A 1 -10.92 9.33 -9.96
C MET A 1 -10.65 10.56 -10.84
N ALA A 2 -10.18 10.43 -12.08
CA ALA A 2 -9.83 11.59 -12.92
C ALA A 2 -11.01 12.56 -13.18
N LYS A 3 -12.20 12.03 -13.52
CA LYS A 3 -13.42 12.84 -13.73
C LYS A 3 -13.86 13.60 -12.47
N LEU A 4 -13.91 12.91 -11.33
CA LEU A 4 -14.22 13.53 -10.03
C LEU A 4 -13.22 14.63 -9.69
N TRP A 5 -11.94 14.39 -9.96
CA TRP A 5 -10.90 15.38 -9.73
C TRP A 5 -11.08 16.64 -10.58
N TYR A 6 -11.37 16.49 -11.88
CA TYR A 6 -11.61 17.62 -12.78
C TYR A 6 -12.69 18.56 -12.23
N VAL A 7 -13.81 17.99 -11.76
CA VAL A 7 -14.91 18.76 -11.15
C VAL A 7 -14.46 19.49 -9.88
N LEU A 8 -13.70 18.82 -9.01
CA LEU A 8 -13.17 19.42 -7.78
C LEU A 8 -12.17 20.55 -8.00
N GLN A 9 -11.62 20.71 -9.21
CA GLN A 9 -10.70 21.82 -9.49
C GLN A 9 -11.40 23.17 -9.45
N VAL A 10 -12.67 23.23 -9.86
CA VAL A 10 -13.43 24.47 -10.06
C VAL A 10 -14.64 24.60 -9.13
N LEU A 11 -15.19 23.49 -8.64
CA LEU A 11 -16.36 23.53 -7.76
C LEU A 11 -15.99 23.42 -6.27
N HIS A 12 -16.77 24.13 -5.45
CA HIS A 12 -16.79 23.95 -4.01
C HIS A 12 -17.21 22.51 -3.66
N CYS A 13 -16.50 21.88 -2.74
CA CYS A 13 -16.87 20.57 -2.22
C CYS A 13 -16.57 20.50 -0.74
N SER A 14 -17.63 20.30 0.04
CA SER A 14 -17.53 20.23 1.50
C SER A 14 -16.73 19.02 1.96
N ARG A 15 -16.09 19.16 3.13
CA ARG A 15 -15.30 18.09 3.76
C ARG A 15 -16.15 16.84 4.03
N SER A 16 -17.43 16.99 4.36
CA SER A 16 -18.34 15.86 4.59
C SER A 16 -18.55 15.00 3.34
N ASN A 17 -18.70 15.64 2.18
CA ASN A 17 -18.82 14.93 0.90
C ASN A 17 -17.53 14.21 0.51
N ILE A 18 -16.37 14.84 0.75
CA ILE A 18 -15.06 14.18 0.54
C ILE A 18 -14.92 12.93 1.42
N GLN A 19 -15.32 13.01 2.69
CA GLN A 19 -15.26 11.86 3.60
C GLN A 19 -16.15 10.71 3.13
N ARG A 20 -17.37 11.01 2.64
CA ARG A 20 -18.28 10.01 2.04
C ARG A 20 -17.62 9.30 0.85
N MET A 21 -17.02 10.06 -0.08
CA MET A 21 -16.30 9.49 -1.23
C MET A 21 -15.14 8.58 -0.79
N HIS A 22 -14.37 8.98 0.23
CA HIS A 22 -13.31 8.14 0.79
C HIS A 22 -13.85 6.86 1.42
N ARG A 23 -15.09 6.83 1.93
CA ARG A 23 -15.70 5.59 2.44
C ARG A 23 -15.93 4.62 1.30
N VAL A 24 -16.53 5.10 0.21
CA VAL A 24 -16.80 4.29 -0.99
C VAL A 24 -15.51 3.69 -1.55
N PHE A 25 -14.42 4.48 -1.66
CA PHE A 25 -13.14 3.95 -2.14
C PHE A 25 -12.56 2.89 -1.21
N ALA A 26 -12.63 3.10 0.11
CA ALA A 26 -12.13 2.14 1.09
C ALA A 26 -12.90 0.80 1.01
N VAL A 27 -14.23 0.86 0.94
CA VAL A 27 -15.09 -0.33 0.81
C VAL A 27 -14.77 -1.11 -0.47
N PHE A 28 -14.65 -0.42 -1.61
CA PHE A 28 -14.34 -1.06 -2.88
C PHE A 28 -12.94 -1.68 -2.91
N ILE A 29 -11.93 -0.95 -2.42
CA ILE A 29 -10.54 -1.42 -2.42
C ILE A 29 -10.34 -2.60 -1.48
N TRP A 30 -11.01 -2.57 -0.33
CA TRP A 30 -10.89 -3.66 0.63
C TRP A 30 -11.88 -4.79 0.38
N ASN A 31 -12.89 -4.62 -0.48
CA ASN A 31 -13.91 -5.64 -0.74
C ASN A 31 -14.41 -6.28 0.57
N SER A 32 -14.74 -5.44 1.55
CA SER A 32 -15.17 -5.84 2.88
C SER A 32 -15.98 -4.72 3.50
N VAL A 33 -17.02 -5.09 4.24
CA VAL A 33 -17.83 -4.19 5.08
C VAL A 33 -17.06 -3.79 6.35
N TRP A 34 -15.95 -4.48 6.65
CA TRP A 34 -15.14 -4.31 7.85
C TRP A 34 -13.80 -3.65 7.50
N GLU A 35 -13.37 -2.68 8.31
CA GLU A 35 -12.09 -1.98 8.08
C GLU A 35 -10.92 -2.93 8.38
N ARG A 36 -10.25 -3.42 7.31
CA ARG A 36 -9.11 -4.34 7.42
C ARG A 36 -7.88 -3.67 8.06
N THR A 37 -7.65 -2.39 7.76
CA THR A 37 -6.58 -1.53 8.31
C THR A 37 -7.09 -0.11 8.48
N SER A 38 -6.34 0.78 9.16
CA SER A 38 -6.67 2.21 9.17
C SER A 38 -6.80 2.76 7.74
N ARG A 39 -7.92 3.45 7.48
CA ARG A 39 -8.25 4.07 6.19
C ARG A 39 -7.24 5.07 5.70
N THR A 40 -6.45 5.66 6.60
CA THR A 40 -5.39 6.58 6.21
C THR A 40 -4.26 5.89 5.43
N ASN A 41 -4.05 4.59 5.65
CA ASN A 41 -2.98 3.83 5.01
C ASN A 41 -3.14 3.75 3.50
N ILE A 42 -4.37 3.68 2.96
CA ILE A 42 -4.59 3.58 1.51
C ILE A 42 -4.04 4.79 0.76
N PHE A 43 -4.02 5.96 1.44
CA PHE A 43 -3.57 7.22 0.86
C PHE A 43 -2.06 7.41 0.95
N ARG A 44 -1.38 6.64 1.79
CA ARG A 44 0.08 6.63 1.82
C ARG A 44 0.63 6.04 0.52
N ARG A 45 1.85 6.42 0.18
CA ARG A 45 2.55 5.88 -0.99
C ARG A 45 2.84 4.40 -0.79
N VAL A 46 2.90 3.66 -1.89
CA VAL A 46 3.25 2.23 -1.90
C VAL A 46 4.57 1.99 -1.15
N LYS A 47 5.59 2.80 -1.42
CA LYS A 47 6.89 2.70 -0.73
C LYS A 47 6.86 2.95 0.79
N THR A 48 5.79 3.56 1.31
CA THR A 48 5.63 3.91 2.74
C THR A 48 4.54 3.07 3.43
N GLY A 49 4.12 1.94 2.85
CA GLY A 49 3.08 1.10 3.47
C GLY A 49 1.67 1.56 3.14
N GLY A 50 1.42 1.99 1.91
CA GLY A 50 0.08 2.32 1.46
C GLY A 50 -0.23 1.76 0.08
N LEU A 51 -1.34 2.21 -0.50
CA LEU A 51 -1.76 1.81 -1.85
C LEU A 51 -1.56 2.92 -2.88
N GLY A 52 -1.11 4.11 -2.45
CA GLY A 52 -0.91 5.28 -3.29
C GLY A 52 -2.21 5.90 -3.79
N LEU A 53 -3.33 5.64 -3.10
CA LEU A 53 -4.59 6.28 -3.44
C LEU A 53 -4.48 7.78 -3.18
N SER A 54 -5.11 8.58 -4.03
CA SER A 54 -5.07 10.02 -3.85
C SER A 54 -6.09 10.49 -2.83
N HIS A 55 -5.62 11.23 -1.82
CA HIS A 55 -6.50 11.83 -0.83
C HIS A 55 -7.12 13.14 -1.37
N LEU A 56 -8.41 13.09 -1.68
CA LEU A 56 -9.14 14.20 -2.31
C LEU A 56 -9.03 15.53 -1.54
N PHE A 57 -9.08 15.51 -0.20
CA PHE A 57 -8.95 16.73 0.61
C PHE A 57 -7.53 17.34 0.52
N ILE A 58 -6.48 16.50 0.51
CA ILE A 58 -5.10 16.99 0.33
C ILE A 58 -4.96 17.61 -1.05
N ARG A 59 -5.49 16.94 -2.08
CA ARG A 59 -5.47 17.48 -3.44
C ARG A 59 -6.23 18.80 -3.54
N GLN A 60 -7.39 18.92 -2.90
CA GLN A 60 -8.16 20.17 -2.85
C GLN A 60 -7.34 21.27 -2.19
N LEU A 61 -6.82 21.06 -0.97
CA LEU A 61 -5.98 22.02 -0.26
C LEU A 61 -4.82 22.52 -1.12
N VAL A 62 -4.05 21.59 -1.68
CA VAL A 62 -2.90 21.92 -2.54
C VAL A 62 -3.35 22.70 -3.77
N ASN A 63 -4.44 22.30 -4.42
CA ASN A 63 -4.90 22.99 -5.62
C ASN A 63 -5.41 24.41 -5.32
N ARG A 64 -6.15 24.60 -4.22
CA ARG A 64 -6.61 25.93 -3.80
C ARG A 64 -5.45 26.87 -3.46
N PHE A 65 -4.43 26.34 -2.80
CA PHE A 65 -3.23 27.12 -2.50
C PHE A 65 -2.41 27.44 -3.77
N ILE A 66 -2.23 26.47 -4.67
CA ILE A 66 -1.52 26.71 -5.94
C ILE A 66 -2.30 27.69 -6.83
N PHE A 67 -3.64 27.62 -6.85
CA PHE A 67 -4.48 28.61 -7.50
C PHE A 67 -4.23 30.01 -6.96
N LEU A 68 -4.12 30.16 -5.64
CA LEU A 68 -3.83 31.46 -5.03
C LEU A 68 -2.42 31.96 -5.37
N ARG A 69 -1.42 31.09 -5.28
CA ARG A 69 0.00 31.45 -5.42
C ARG A 69 0.40 31.73 -6.88
N ASP A 70 -0.04 30.88 -7.80
CA ASP A 70 0.46 30.86 -9.18
C ASP A 70 -0.52 31.52 -10.17
N GLN A 71 -1.43 32.38 -9.69
CA GLN A 71 -2.45 32.99 -10.55
C GLN A 71 -1.85 34.02 -11.51
N ARG A 72 -2.04 33.77 -12.81
CA ARG A 72 -1.53 34.64 -13.88
C ARG A 72 -2.61 35.48 -14.55
N ASP A 73 -3.87 35.04 -14.48
CA ASP A 73 -4.98 35.78 -15.06
C ASP A 73 -5.16 37.13 -14.35
N PRO A 74 -5.07 38.28 -15.06
CA PRO A 74 -5.15 39.60 -14.45
C PRO A 74 -6.46 39.85 -13.72
N PHE A 75 -7.58 39.39 -14.30
CA PHE A 75 -8.91 39.60 -13.70
C PHE A 75 -9.02 38.86 -12.36
N ILE A 76 -8.73 37.56 -12.34
CA ILE A 76 -8.81 36.75 -11.12
C ILE A 76 -7.79 37.23 -10.08
N ARG A 77 -6.59 37.68 -10.49
CA ARG A 77 -5.61 38.26 -9.57
C ARG A 77 -6.15 39.50 -8.87
N THR A 78 -6.82 40.40 -9.60
CA THR A 78 -7.49 41.56 -9.02
C THR A 78 -8.61 41.15 -8.08
N VAL A 79 -9.43 40.16 -8.44
CA VAL A 79 -10.48 39.63 -7.54
C VAL A 79 -9.90 39.10 -6.23
N ILE A 80 -8.80 38.35 -6.30
CA ILE A 80 -8.08 37.83 -5.14
C ILE A 80 -7.54 39.00 -4.29
N GLN A 81 -6.87 39.97 -4.91
CA GLN A 81 -6.29 41.12 -4.21
C GLN A 81 -7.36 41.95 -3.49
N VAL A 82 -8.44 42.31 -4.17
CA VAL A 82 -9.49 43.16 -3.60
C VAL A 82 -10.28 42.43 -2.51
N ARG A 83 -10.58 41.14 -2.69
CA ARG A 83 -11.44 40.39 -1.75
C ARG A 83 -10.70 39.74 -0.58
N LEU A 84 -9.41 39.43 -0.73
CA LEU A 84 -8.68 38.63 0.26
C LEU A 84 -7.61 39.41 1.02
N ARG A 85 -7.29 40.66 0.64
CA ARG A 85 -6.28 41.50 1.31
C ARG A 85 -6.46 41.53 2.82
N ASP A 86 -7.65 41.89 3.28
CA ASP A 86 -7.91 42.11 4.72
C ASP A 86 -7.82 40.82 5.53
N VAL A 87 -7.99 39.67 4.87
CA VAL A 87 -8.01 38.35 5.52
C VAL A 87 -6.65 37.65 5.46
N MET A 88 -5.77 38.07 4.54
CA MET A 88 -4.45 37.49 4.29
C MET A 88 -3.38 38.55 3.97
N PRO A 89 -3.19 39.56 4.83
CA PRO A 89 -2.29 40.69 4.55
C PRO A 89 -0.82 40.26 4.43
N GLU A 90 -0.45 39.15 5.07
CA GLU A 90 0.90 38.59 5.04
C GLU A 90 1.27 37.91 3.72
N PHE A 91 0.27 37.65 2.86
CA PHE A 91 0.47 37.00 1.57
C PHE A 91 0.05 37.89 0.40
N ILE A 92 -0.91 38.79 0.61
CA ILE A 92 -1.51 39.63 -0.41
C ILE A 92 -1.28 41.09 -0.08
N VAL A 93 -0.52 41.77 -0.94
CA VAL A 93 -0.33 43.23 -0.89
C VAL A 93 -1.18 43.87 -2.00
N ALA A 94 -2.07 44.77 -1.63
CA ALA A 94 -2.93 45.54 -2.54
C ALA A 94 -3.18 46.94 -1.95
N SER A 95 -3.63 47.90 -2.76
CA SER A 95 -3.90 49.29 -2.33
C SER A 95 -5.37 49.53 -1.97
N SER A 96 -6.31 48.80 -2.58
CA SER A 96 -7.75 48.84 -2.30
C SER A 96 -8.26 47.49 -1.80
N GLY A 97 -9.33 47.50 -1.00
CA GLY A 97 -9.93 46.31 -0.40
C GLY A 97 -11.46 46.39 -0.38
N TYR A 98 -12.12 45.23 -0.34
CA TYR A 98 -13.56 45.11 -0.22
C TYR A 98 -13.92 44.17 0.94
N SER A 99 -14.56 44.72 1.97
CA SER A 99 -14.92 44.02 3.22
C SER A 99 -16.26 43.27 3.12
N GLY A 100 -16.38 42.38 2.13
CA GLY A 100 -17.55 41.52 1.94
C GLY A 100 -17.40 40.14 2.57
N LEU A 101 -18.52 39.48 2.85
CA LEU A 101 -18.51 38.12 3.39
C LEU A 101 -17.96 37.12 2.36
N ILE A 102 -16.88 36.43 2.69
CA ILE A 102 -16.22 35.47 1.80
C ILE A 102 -16.86 34.09 1.96
N ARG A 103 -17.41 33.56 0.86
CA ARG A 103 -18.10 32.26 0.81
C ARG A 103 -17.62 31.42 -0.38
N GLY A 104 -17.98 30.13 -0.37
CA GLY A 104 -17.74 29.21 -1.47
C GLY A 104 -16.24 28.99 -1.75
N TYR A 105 -15.85 29.07 -3.03
CA TYR A 105 -14.50 28.75 -3.49
C TYR A 105 -13.40 29.61 -2.83
N LEU A 106 -13.62 30.93 -2.73
CA LEU A 106 -12.64 31.83 -2.11
C LEU A 106 -12.45 31.55 -0.62
N LYS A 107 -13.49 31.07 0.07
CA LYS A 107 -13.36 30.59 1.45
C LYS A 107 -12.48 29.34 1.52
N GLU A 108 -12.65 28.38 0.62
CA GLU A 108 -11.75 27.21 0.54
C GLU A 108 -10.30 27.60 0.29
N VAL A 109 -10.05 28.67 -0.47
CA VAL A 109 -8.70 29.20 -0.72
C VAL A 109 -8.06 29.73 0.57
N ILE A 110 -8.79 30.53 1.33
CA ILE A 110 -8.32 31.05 2.63
C ILE A 110 -8.07 29.89 3.60
N ASP A 111 -9.03 28.98 3.71
CA ASP A 111 -8.94 27.83 4.61
C ASP A 111 -7.75 26.94 4.23
N ALA A 112 -7.50 26.75 2.92
CA ALA A 112 -6.34 26.01 2.44
C ALA A 112 -5.01 26.69 2.78
N TYR A 113 -4.91 28.00 2.58
CA TYR A 113 -3.72 28.77 2.96
C TYR A 113 -3.45 28.67 4.46
N ARG A 114 -4.46 28.92 5.31
CA ARG A 114 -4.33 28.85 6.77
C ARG A 114 -3.92 27.45 7.23
N PHE A 115 -4.52 26.42 6.64
CA PHE A 115 -4.20 25.03 6.94
C PHE A 115 -2.74 24.67 6.61
N LEU A 116 -2.24 25.17 5.48
CA LEU A 116 -0.85 24.94 5.05
C LEU A 116 0.15 25.75 5.85
N ARG A 117 -0.15 27.02 6.12
CA ARG A 117 0.72 27.92 6.89
C ARG A 117 0.91 27.46 8.34
N ALA A 118 -0.10 26.80 8.92
CA ALA A 118 0.03 26.16 10.24
C ALA A 118 1.00 24.97 10.26
N ARG A 119 1.49 24.49 9.10
CA ARG A 119 2.34 23.29 8.96
C ARG A 119 3.66 23.54 8.25
N PHE A 120 3.73 24.58 7.43
CA PHE A 120 4.88 24.88 6.59
C PHE A 120 5.19 26.38 6.63
N SER A 121 6.48 26.72 6.57
CA SER A 121 6.92 28.11 6.47
C SER A 121 6.47 28.74 5.15
N LEU A 122 6.30 30.06 5.15
CA LEU A 122 5.97 30.82 3.93
C LEU A 122 7.04 30.68 2.85
N GLU A 123 8.31 30.62 3.26
CA GLU A 123 9.45 30.39 2.36
C GLU A 123 9.35 29.04 1.64
N TYR A 124 8.99 27.97 2.36
CA TYR A 124 8.75 26.68 1.72
C TYR A 124 7.55 26.74 0.78
N LEU A 125 6.46 27.36 1.21
CA LEU A 125 5.21 27.45 0.45
C LEU A 125 5.33 28.28 -0.84
N SER A 126 6.20 29.29 -0.87
CA SER A 126 6.43 30.13 -2.05
C SER A 126 7.10 29.36 -3.20
N GLY A 127 8.09 28.50 -2.89
CA GLY A 127 8.89 27.80 -3.91
C GLY A 127 8.48 26.35 -4.19
N VAL A 128 7.72 25.69 -3.31
CA VAL A 128 7.47 24.24 -3.42
C VAL A 128 6.61 23.87 -4.66
N PRO A 129 7.01 22.87 -5.46
CA PRO A 129 6.16 22.41 -6.57
C PRO A 129 4.96 21.61 -6.06
N ARG A 130 3.83 21.67 -6.78
CA ARG A 130 2.56 20.97 -6.46
C ARG A 130 2.74 19.51 -6.02
N LYS A 131 3.57 18.75 -6.75
CA LYS A 131 3.83 17.32 -6.47
C LYS A 131 4.53 17.12 -5.12
N ARG A 132 5.49 17.98 -4.78
CA ARG A 132 6.24 17.92 -3.51
C ARG A 132 5.35 18.35 -2.34
N LEU A 133 4.59 19.43 -2.48
CA LEU A 133 3.65 19.87 -1.45
C LEU A 133 2.60 18.80 -1.13
N THR A 134 2.03 18.15 -2.16
CA THR A 134 1.07 17.04 -1.96
C THR A 134 1.69 15.91 -1.15
N ARG A 135 2.94 15.55 -1.46
CA ARG A 135 3.67 14.48 -0.79
C ARG A 135 3.96 14.83 0.67
N ASP A 136 4.55 15.98 0.90
CA ASP A 136 5.01 16.40 2.22
C ASP A 136 3.79 16.63 3.14
N LEU A 137 2.68 17.15 2.61
CA LEU A 137 1.40 17.25 3.33
C LEU A 137 0.79 15.87 3.66
N THR A 138 0.90 14.89 2.75
CA THR A 138 0.43 13.52 3.01
C THR A 138 1.22 12.86 4.13
N ASP A 139 2.54 13.03 4.13
CA ASP A 139 3.40 12.46 5.16
C ASP A 139 3.22 13.17 6.51
N SER A 140 2.91 14.48 6.52
CA SER A 140 2.58 15.25 7.74
C SER A 140 1.23 14.85 8.35
N LEU A 141 0.22 14.57 7.52
CA LEU A 141 -1.15 14.29 8.01
C LEU A 141 -1.39 12.84 8.41
N PHE A 142 -0.63 11.89 7.85
CA PHE A 142 -0.85 10.48 8.11
C PHE A 142 0.33 9.86 8.86
N PRO A 143 0.11 9.28 10.05
CA PRO A 143 1.16 8.62 10.80
C PRO A 143 1.65 7.37 10.07
N VAL A 144 2.85 6.91 10.42
CA VAL A 144 3.43 5.67 9.89
C VAL A 144 2.45 4.52 10.18
N PRO A 145 2.17 3.64 9.21
CA PRO A 145 1.28 2.51 9.46
C PRO A 145 1.78 1.65 10.63
N VAL A 146 0.88 1.26 11.53
CA VAL A 146 1.22 0.51 12.75
C VAL A 146 2.01 -0.76 12.44
N TYR A 147 1.61 -1.51 11.41
CA TYR A 147 2.30 -2.74 10.98
C TYR A 147 3.75 -2.51 10.47
N ARG A 148 4.16 -1.26 10.27
CA ARG A 148 5.55 -0.89 9.94
C ARG A 148 6.33 -0.32 11.12
N SER A 149 5.66 0.04 12.21
CA SER A 149 6.29 0.70 13.35
C SER A 149 7.37 -0.19 13.98
N LEU A 150 7.07 -1.48 14.17
CA LEU A 150 7.95 -2.48 14.77
C LEU A 150 9.29 -2.62 14.05
N TYR A 151 9.30 -2.48 12.72
CA TYR A 151 10.47 -2.68 11.86
C TYR A 151 10.85 -1.41 11.10
N SER A 152 10.57 -0.24 11.65
CA SER A 152 10.71 1.04 10.94
C SER A 152 12.15 1.39 10.54
N ALA A 153 13.14 0.95 11.33
CA ALA A 153 14.57 1.16 11.06
C ALA A 153 15.24 0.03 10.27
N ALA A 154 14.52 -1.08 10.02
CA ALA A 154 15.08 -2.25 9.33
C ALA A 154 15.16 -2.02 7.80
N PRO A 155 16.03 -2.75 7.08
CA PRO A 155 16.15 -2.63 5.62
C PRO A 155 14.87 -3.03 4.86
N GLY A 156 14.89 -3.01 3.52
CA GLY A 156 13.78 -3.54 2.71
C GLY A 156 12.43 -2.81 2.79
N GLN A 157 12.37 -1.59 3.35
CA GLN A 157 11.13 -0.79 3.50
C GLN A 157 10.35 -0.55 2.19
N ASP A 158 11.04 -0.64 1.06
CA ASP A 158 10.47 -0.55 -0.27
C ASP A 158 9.80 -1.84 -0.76
N VAL A 159 9.60 -2.85 0.12
CA VAL A 159 9.02 -4.17 -0.22
C VAL A 159 7.76 -4.10 -1.05
N LEU A 160 6.77 -3.27 -0.68
CA LEU A 160 5.53 -3.14 -1.46
C LEU A 160 5.78 -2.54 -2.85
N LYS A 161 6.82 -1.71 -3.02
CA LYS A 161 7.23 -1.20 -4.33
C LYS A 161 7.88 -2.33 -5.16
N ARG A 162 8.72 -3.17 -4.54
CA ARG A 162 9.32 -4.36 -5.20
C ARG A 162 8.22 -5.34 -5.63
N VAL A 163 7.36 -5.76 -4.71
CA VAL A 163 6.23 -6.68 -4.96
C VAL A 163 5.26 -6.14 -6.01
N LYS A 164 4.98 -4.83 -6.02
CA LYS A 164 4.15 -4.23 -7.06
C LYS A 164 4.74 -4.42 -8.47
N LYS A 165 6.08 -4.30 -8.60
CA LYS A 165 6.81 -4.45 -9.86
C LYS A 165 7.05 -5.91 -10.27
N MET A 166 7.07 -6.84 -9.33
CA MET A 166 7.26 -8.27 -9.61
C MET A 166 6.22 -8.78 -10.61
N ILE A 167 6.66 -9.68 -11.50
CA ILE A 167 5.80 -10.31 -12.50
C ILE A 167 5.24 -11.59 -11.90
N VAL A 168 4.30 -11.44 -10.97
CA VAL A 168 3.63 -12.53 -10.26
C VAL A 168 2.11 -12.36 -10.34
N PRO A 169 1.33 -13.43 -10.15
CA PRO A 169 -0.12 -13.35 -10.15
C PRO A 169 -0.67 -12.26 -9.21
N ALA A 170 -1.76 -11.60 -9.62
CA ALA A 170 -2.37 -10.53 -8.83
C ALA A 170 -2.87 -11.00 -7.45
N CYS A 171 -3.29 -12.27 -7.35
CA CYS A 171 -3.66 -12.90 -6.07
C CYS A 171 -2.47 -12.96 -5.10
N ALA A 172 -1.27 -13.29 -5.57
CA ALA A 172 -0.05 -13.31 -4.75
C ALA A 172 0.30 -11.92 -4.20
N LYS A 173 0.16 -10.86 -5.02
CA LYS A 173 0.36 -9.46 -4.57
C LYS A 173 -0.66 -9.06 -3.50
N THR A 174 -1.92 -9.45 -3.69
CA THR A 174 -3.01 -9.17 -2.75
C THR A 174 -2.81 -9.91 -1.43
N PHE A 175 -2.45 -11.18 -1.52
CA PHE A 175 -2.03 -12.01 -0.38
C PHE A 175 -0.90 -11.33 0.39
N PHE A 176 0.17 -10.95 -0.30
CA PHE A 176 1.34 -10.37 0.35
C PHE A 176 1.03 -9.04 1.03
N PHE A 177 0.20 -8.19 0.42
CA PHE A 177 -0.23 -6.97 1.08
C PHE A 177 -0.95 -7.27 2.40
N LYS A 178 -1.80 -8.31 2.45
CA LYS A 178 -2.47 -8.74 3.69
C LYS A 178 -1.47 -9.30 4.72
N LEU A 179 -0.50 -10.09 4.28
CA LEU A 179 0.58 -10.59 5.13
C LEU A 179 1.39 -9.45 5.74
N HIS A 180 1.89 -8.53 4.90
CA HIS A 180 2.68 -7.37 5.32
C HIS A 180 1.92 -6.41 6.24
N SER A 181 0.61 -6.27 6.05
CA SER A 181 -0.24 -5.39 6.85
C SER A 181 -0.88 -6.05 8.08
N GLU A 182 -0.55 -7.32 8.36
CA GLU A 182 -1.12 -8.10 9.47
C GLU A 182 -2.64 -8.21 9.41
N THR A 183 -3.16 -8.33 8.19
CA THR A 183 -4.59 -8.50 7.89
C THR A 183 -4.90 -9.81 7.17
N LEU A 184 -3.93 -10.72 7.15
CA LEU A 184 -4.16 -12.04 6.62
C LEU A 184 -5.13 -12.79 7.56
N PRO A 185 -6.21 -13.42 7.04
CA PRO A 185 -7.25 -14.02 7.86
C PRO A 185 -6.82 -15.40 8.39
N VAL A 186 -5.72 -15.46 9.13
CA VAL A 186 -5.37 -16.62 9.97
C VAL A 186 -6.39 -16.75 11.11
N LYS A 187 -6.57 -17.94 11.68
CA LYS A 187 -7.65 -18.16 12.67
C LYS A 187 -7.53 -17.25 13.89
N ALA A 188 -6.32 -17.07 14.44
CA ALA A 188 -6.09 -16.17 15.56
C ALA A 188 -6.52 -14.72 15.24
N TRP A 189 -6.28 -14.26 14.00
CA TRP A 189 -6.71 -12.95 13.55
C TRP A 189 -8.24 -12.86 13.46
N LEU A 190 -8.91 -13.87 12.90
CA LEU A 190 -10.38 -13.91 12.80
C LEU A 190 -11.04 -13.80 14.17
N VAL A 191 -10.54 -14.56 15.15
CA VAL A 191 -11.04 -14.53 16.53
C VAL A 191 -10.80 -13.17 17.18
N SER A 192 -9.62 -12.57 16.99
CA SER A 192 -9.34 -11.22 17.49
C SER A 192 -10.28 -10.14 16.91
N LYS A 193 -10.95 -10.44 15.79
CA LYS A 193 -11.97 -9.60 15.14
C LYS A 193 -13.40 -10.00 15.46
N GLY A 194 -13.62 -10.96 16.36
CA GLY A 194 -14.94 -11.50 16.68
C GLY A 194 -15.59 -12.26 15.51
N ILE A 195 -14.81 -12.71 14.54
CA ILE A 195 -15.29 -13.50 13.41
C ILE A 195 -15.29 -14.98 13.83
N PRO A 196 -16.43 -15.69 13.74
CA PRO A 196 -16.50 -17.10 14.11
C PRO A 196 -15.54 -17.94 13.26
N VAL A 197 -14.77 -18.81 13.92
CA VAL A 197 -13.91 -19.81 13.28
C VAL A 197 -14.51 -21.19 13.52
N ALA A 198 -14.66 -21.98 12.46
CA ALA A 198 -15.15 -23.34 12.57
C ALA A 198 -14.17 -24.23 13.34
N TRP A 199 -14.74 -25.08 14.21
CA TRP A 199 -14.09 -26.17 14.96
C TRP A 199 -13.08 -25.73 16.02
N SER A 200 -12.00 -25.05 15.63
CA SER A 200 -10.91 -24.67 16.55
C SER A 200 -10.06 -23.55 15.96
N GLU A 201 -9.51 -22.71 16.84
CA GLU A 201 -8.50 -21.68 16.54
C GLU A 201 -7.12 -22.25 16.23
N ASN A 202 -6.92 -23.53 16.53
CA ASN A 202 -5.64 -24.21 16.35
C ASN A 202 -5.46 -24.73 14.92
N CYS A 203 -4.19 -24.82 14.51
CA CYS A 203 -3.79 -25.52 13.31
C CYS A 203 -4.14 -27.00 13.40
N LEU A 204 -4.68 -27.56 12.31
CA LEU A 204 -5.09 -28.96 12.25
C LEU A 204 -3.92 -29.94 12.42
N LEU A 205 -2.74 -29.58 11.90
CA LEU A 205 -1.52 -30.40 11.94
C LEU A 205 -0.80 -30.31 13.27
N CYS A 206 -0.50 -29.10 13.72
CA CYS A 206 0.37 -28.89 14.89
C CYS A 206 -0.38 -28.73 16.21
N LYS A 207 -1.72 -28.60 16.18
CA LYS A 207 -2.58 -28.37 17.35
C LYS A 207 -2.21 -27.12 18.19
N LYS A 208 -1.48 -26.17 17.61
CA LYS A 208 -1.12 -24.86 18.19
C LYS A 208 -1.98 -23.74 17.60
N PRO A 209 -2.15 -22.58 18.26
CA PRO A 209 -2.87 -21.44 17.70
C PRO A 209 -2.35 -21.07 16.30
N GLU A 210 -3.27 -20.92 15.34
CA GLU A 210 -2.90 -20.59 13.95
C GLU A 210 -2.66 -19.08 13.80
N THR A 211 -1.43 -18.66 14.07
CA THR A 211 -0.91 -17.30 13.83
C THR A 211 -0.19 -17.19 12.48
N ILE A 212 0.23 -15.98 12.09
CA ILE A 212 1.05 -15.75 10.89
C ILE A 212 2.37 -16.51 11.01
N GLU A 213 3.07 -16.34 12.14
CA GLU A 213 4.34 -17.00 12.43
C GLU A 213 4.17 -18.52 12.40
N HIS A 214 3.12 -19.04 13.02
CA HIS A 214 2.85 -20.47 12.97
C HIS A 214 2.68 -20.95 11.53
N VAL A 215 1.78 -20.33 10.75
CA VAL A 215 1.45 -20.78 9.40
C VAL A 215 2.66 -20.79 8.47
N PHE A 216 3.52 -19.77 8.55
CA PHE A 216 4.61 -19.57 7.59
C PHE A 216 5.99 -19.96 8.09
N LEU A 217 6.20 -20.16 9.39
CA LEU A 217 7.52 -20.48 9.95
C LEU A 217 7.48 -21.78 10.75
N ASP A 218 6.56 -21.90 11.70
CA ASP A 218 6.65 -22.97 12.72
C ASP A 218 5.84 -24.23 12.41
N CYS A 219 4.93 -24.17 11.43
CA CYS A 219 4.11 -25.32 11.06
C CYS A 219 4.93 -26.34 10.26
N TRP A 220 4.69 -27.63 10.49
CA TRP A 220 5.44 -28.71 9.82
C TRP A 220 5.52 -28.54 8.30
N ASP A 221 4.40 -28.26 7.60
CA ASP A 221 4.46 -28.04 6.14
C ASP A 221 5.38 -26.89 5.75
N ALA A 222 5.43 -25.82 6.56
CA ALA A 222 6.29 -24.67 6.28
C ALA A 222 7.76 -25.05 6.51
N VAL A 223 8.08 -25.65 7.66
CA VAL A 223 9.44 -26.08 8.01
C VAL A 223 10.03 -26.99 6.94
N PHE A 224 9.31 -28.05 6.55
CA PHE A 224 9.78 -28.97 5.53
C PHE A 224 9.93 -28.27 4.18
N PHE A 225 8.92 -27.53 3.74
CA PHE A 225 8.95 -26.86 2.45
C PHE A 225 10.10 -25.85 2.33
N TRP A 226 10.37 -25.09 3.39
CA TRP A 226 11.46 -24.13 3.41
C TRP A 226 12.83 -24.80 3.35
N ASP A 227 13.05 -25.89 4.10
CA ASP A 227 14.30 -26.64 4.07
C ASP A 227 14.61 -27.16 2.66
N ILE A 228 13.61 -27.74 1.98
CA ILE A 228 13.72 -28.19 0.59
C ILE A 228 14.07 -27.03 -0.35
N LEU A 229 13.37 -25.90 -0.19
CA LEU A 229 13.54 -24.74 -1.05
C LEU A 229 14.92 -24.11 -0.88
N GLN A 230 15.39 -23.92 0.36
CA GLN A 230 16.72 -23.38 0.65
C GLN A 230 17.83 -24.27 0.10
N ARG A 231 17.73 -25.60 0.26
CA ARG A 231 18.68 -26.56 -0.34
C ARG A 231 18.68 -26.49 -1.86
N THR A 232 17.51 -26.33 -2.47
CA THR A 232 17.37 -26.25 -3.94
C THR A 232 17.97 -24.96 -4.50
N LEU A 233 17.75 -23.85 -3.80
CA LEU A 233 18.29 -22.52 -4.12
C LEU A 233 19.77 -22.36 -3.75
N LYS A 234 20.30 -23.23 -2.87
CA LYS A 234 21.62 -23.09 -2.22
C LYS A 234 21.78 -21.71 -1.57
N LYS A 235 20.73 -21.22 -0.93
CA LYS A 235 20.67 -19.88 -0.35
C LYS A 235 19.88 -19.89 0.94
N ASP A 236 20.44 -19.24 1.97
CA ASP A 236 19.71 -19.00 3.21
C ASP A 236 18.71 -17.87 3.05
N LEU A 237 17.44 -18.21 3.28
CA LEU A 237 16.33 -17.27 3.24
C LEU A 237 16.08 -16.71 4.64
N PRO A 238 15.66 -15.45 4.76
CA PRO A 238 15.39 -14.81 6.05
C PRO A 238 14.05 -15.29 6.62
N LEU A 239 14.01 -16.51 7.16
CA LEU A 239 12.82 -17.13 7.74
C LEU A 239 12.56 -16.66 9.17
N THR A 240 12.28 -15.36 9.30
CA THR A 240 11.94 -14.70 10.56
C THR A 240 10.62 -13.94 10.40
N PRO A 241 9.95 -13.56 11.51
CA PRO A 241 8.74 -12.73 11.45
C PRO A 241 8.94 -11.45 10.63
N TYR A 242 10.12 -10.86 10.69
CA TYR A 242 10.51 -9.72 9.86
C TYR A 242 10.71 -10.12 8.38
N GLY A 243 11.48 -11.16 8.12
CA GLY A 243 11.85 -11.55 6.76
C GLY A 243 10.67 -11.94 5.88
N ILE A 244 9.66 -12.65 6.42
CA ILE A 244 8.43 -12.99 5.68
C ILE A 244 7.56 -11.75 5.37
N ARG A 245 7.68 -10.68 6.15
CA ARG A 245 6.93 -9.43 5.97
C ARG A 245 7.65 -8.43 5.06
N TYR A 246 8.98 -8.50 4.96
CA TYR A 246 9.79 -7.50 4.24
C TYR A 246 10.58 -8.05 3.04
N LEU A 247 10.66 -9.37 2.89
CA LEU A 247 11.31 -10.08 1.78
C LEU A 247 12.69 -9.49 1.46
N TYR A 248 13.46 -9.15 2.50
CA TYR A 248 14.79 -8.57 2.34
C TYR A 248 15.80 -9.71 2.31
N VAL A 249 16.23 -10.08 1.10
CA VAL A 249 17.23 -11.13 0.86
C VAL A 249 18.50 -10.49 0.32
N GLU A 250 19.62 -10.69 1.00
CA GLU A 250 20.92 -10.20 0.54
C GLU A 250 21.33 -10.88 -0.77
N GLY A 251 21.83 -10.10 -1.74
CA GLY A 251 22.17 -10.58 -3.08
C GLY A 251 20.99 -10.69 -4.05
N GLY A 252 19.84 -10.09 -3.71
CA GLY A 252 18.63 -10.07 -4.56
C GLY A 252 18.74 -9.30 -5.87
N ASP A 253 19.85 -8.59 -6.12
CA ASP A 253 20.03 -7.76 -7.32
C ASP A 253 20.32 -8.60 -8.58
N ILE A 254 20.85 -9.82 -8.41
CA ILE A 254 21.20 -10.72 -9.52
C ILE A 254 20.10 -11.78 -9.71
N VAL A 255 19.64 -12.38 -8.61
CA VAL A 255 18.62 -13.42 -8.60
C VAL A 255 17.42 -12.94 -7.78
N PRO A 256 16.18 -13.03 -8.28
CA PRO A 256 14.99 -12.52 -7.60
C PRO A 256 14.53 -13.46 -6.48
N TYR A 257 15.36 -13.64 -5.45
CA TYR A 257 15.04 -14.50 -4.30
C TYR A 257 13.80 -14.01 -3.54
N ASP A 258 13.56 -12.71 -3.51
CA ASP A 258 12.36 -12.13 -2.90
C ASP A 258 11.07 -12.54 -3.66
N MET A 259 11.14 -12.69 -4.99
CA MET A 259 10.05 -13.24 -5.78
C MET A 259 9.80 -14.72 -5.47
N PHE A 260 10.85 -15.54 -5.37
CA PHE A 260 10.70 -16.97 -5.01
C PHE A 260 10.11 -17.13 -3.61
N MET A 261 10.61 -16.34 -2.64
CA MET A 261 10.09 -16.32 -1.28
C MET A 261 8.62 -15.88 -1.23
N LEU A 262 8.23 -14.87 -2.03
CA LEU A 262 6.83 -14.43 -2.15
C LEU A 262 5.92 -15.55 -2.67
N ILE A 263 6.32 -16.23 -3.76
CA ILE A 263 5.52 -17.32 -4.32
C ILE A 263 5.44 -18.50 -3.35
N ALA A 264 6.55 -18.84 -2.68
CA ALA A 264 6.59 -19.86 -1.63
C ALA A 264 5.60 -19.57 -0.49
N LEU A 265 5.59 -18.34 0.05
CA LEU A 265 4.61 -17.89 1.04
C LEU A 265 3.17 -17.99 0.52
N HIS A 266 2.94 -17.60 -0.74
CA HIS A 266 1.62 -17.70 -1.35
C HIS A 266 1.17 -19.16 -1.50
N SER A 267 2.05 -20.07 -1.90
CA SER A 267 1.75 -21.51 -2.02
C SER A 267 1.44 -22.15 -0.67
N LEU A 268 2.16 -21.78 0.40
CA LEU A 268 1.83 -22.18 1.77
C LEU A 268 0.42 -21.73 2.14
N TRP A 269 0.08 -20.48 1.82
CA TRP A 269 -1.24 -19.94 2.08
C TRP A 269 -2.35 -20.61 1.26
N GLN A 270 -2.10 -20.91 -0.01
CA GLN A 270 -3.06 -21.63 -0.87
C GLN A 270 -3.36 -23.01 -0.33
N CYS A 271 -2.32 -23.78 0.03
CA CYS A 271 -2.49 -25.10 0.64
C CYS A 271 -3.31 -25.03 1.93
N ARG A 272 -2.98 -24.08 2.82
CA ARG A 272 -3.73 -23.84 4.06
C ARG A 272 -5.19 -23.51 3.80
N MET A 273 -5.45 -22.70 2.79
CA MET A 273 -6.82 -22.29 2.47
C MET A 273 -7.64 -23.40 1.84
N ALA A 274 -7.03 -24.22 0.99
CA ALA A 274 -7.66 -25.40 0.42
C ALA A 274 -8.09 -26.39 1.51
N VAL A 275 -7.22 -26.64 2.49
CA VAL A 275 -7.56 -27.46 3.66
C VAL A 275 -8.70 -26.84 4.46
N ARG A 276 -8.64 -25.52 4.73
CA ARG A 276 -9.66 -24.84 5.55
C ARG A 276 -11.04 -24.84 4.87
N HIS A 277 -11.09 -24.68 3.56
CA HIS A 277 -12.34 -24.66 2.80
C HIS A 277 -12.83 -26.06 2.40
N ALA A 278 -12.12 -27.12 2.81
CA ALA A 278 -12.41 -28.49 2.42
C ALA A 278 -12.52 -28.63 0.89
N ASP A 279 -11.59 -28.00 0.16
CA ASP A 279 -11.54 -28.08 -1.29
C ASP A 279 -11.39 -29.55 -1.73
N VAL A 280 -12.12 -29.97 -2.77
CA VAL A 280 -12.14 -31.37 -3.24
C VAL A 280 -10.74 -31.86 -3.65
N ASN A 281 -9.89 -30.95 -4.16
CA ASN A 281 -8.57 -31.24 -4.67
C ASN A 281 -7.48 -30.51 -3.86
N VAL A 282 -7.41 -30.76 -2.55
CA VAL A 282 -6.30 -30.24 -1.73
C VAL A 282 -4.99 -30.83 -2.24
N ARG A 283 -4.04 -29.95 -2.57
CA ARG A 283 -2.69 -30.32 -3.00
C ARG A 283 -1.67 -29.99 -1.91
N PRO A 284 -0.55 -30.72 -1.82
CA PRO A 284 0.57 -30.32 -0.98
C PRO A 284 1.20 -29.01 -1.49
N VAL A 285 1.92 -28.31 -0.61
CA VAL A 285 2.47 -26.96 -0.84
C VAL A 285 3.30 -26.88 -2.12
N HIS A 286 4.17 -27.87 -2.35
CA HIS A 286 5.10 -27.87 -3.48
C HIS A 286 4.37 -27.90 -4.82
N ARG A 287 3.18 -28.51 -4.92
CA ARG A 287 2.39 -28.54 -6.16
C ARG A 287 1.87 -27.15 -6.54
N TYR A 288 1.38 -26.37 -5.58
CA TYR A 288 1.00 -24.96 -5.82
C TYR A 288 2.22 -24.10 -6.21
N PHE A 289 3.38 -24.39 -5.61
CA PHE A 289 4.63 -23.69 -5.92
C PHE A 289 5.11 -23.99 -7.34
N ILE A 290 5.17 -25.27 -7.72
CA ILE A 290 5.56 -25.74 -9.06
C ILE A 290 4.65 -25.13 -10.13
N GLU A 291 3.33 -25.14 -9.92
CA GLU A 291 2.38 -24.54 -10.85
C GLU A 291 2.68 -23.05 -11.08
N SER A 292 3.00 -22.33 -10.00
CA SER A 292 3.41 -20.93 -10.08
C SER A 292 4.76 -20.77 -10.78
N MET A 293 5.74 -21.65 -10.54
CA MET A 293 7.04 -21.62 -11.23
C MET A 293 6.92 -21.92 -12.72
N CYS A 294 6.07 -22.88 -13.11
CA CYS A 294 5.75 -23.15 -14.51
C CYS A 294 5.16 -21.91 -15.20
N TYR A 295 4.20 -21.23 -14.54
CA TYR A 295 3.65 -19.98 -15.05
C TYR A 295 4.73 -18.90 -15.24
N LEU A 296 5.60 -18.70 -14.24
CA LEU A 296 6.69 -17.73 -14.34
C LEU A 296 7.68 -18.09 -15.46
N LYS A 297 8.07 -19.36 -15.56
CA LYS A 297 8.95 -19.88 -16.61
C LYS A 297 8.45 -19.48 -17.99
N GLU A 298 7.18 -19.73 -18.29
CA GLU A 298 6.61 -19.40 -19.60
C GLU A 298 6.54 -17.88 -19.86
N ILE A 299 6.34 -17.06 -18.83
CA ILE A 299 6.41 -15.59 -18.98
C ILE A 299 7.83 -15.12 -19.28
N TYR A 300 8.83 -15.61 -18.52
CA TYR A 300 10.20 -15.12 -18.62
C TYR A 300 10.93 -15.61 -19.87
N LYS A 301 10.54 -16.77 -20.43
CA LYS A 301 11.05 -17.24 -21.73
C LYS A 301 10.78 -16.28 -22.89
N VAL A 302 9.69 -15.50 -22.81
CA VAL A 302 9.30 -14.55 -23.87
C VAL A 302 9.96 -13.18 -23.69
N GLN A 303 10.63 -12.93 -22.55
CA GLN A 303 11.31 -11.66 -22.31
C GLN A 303 12.65 -11.57 -23.03
N GLN A 304 12.98 -10.36 -23.50
CA GLN A 304 14.29 -10.03 -24.04
C GLN A 304 14.89 -8.84 -23.27
N PRO A 305 16.15 -8.94 -22.78
CA PRO A 305 17.00 -10.14 -22.78
C PRO A 305 16.47 -11.24 -21.86
N LEU A 306 16.88 -12.49 -22.11
CA LEU A 306 16.55 -13.61 -21.21
C LEU A 306 17.23 -13.38 -19.85
N PRO A 307 16.54 -13.61 -18.73
CA PRO A 307 17.16 -13.50 -17.42
C PRO A 307 18.18 -14.62 -17.17
N ASP A 308 19.37 -14.27 -16.68
CA ASP A 308 20.44 -15.25 -16.36
C ASP A 308 20.02 -16.29 -15.31
N TRP A 309 19.04 -15.95 -14.47
CA TRP A 309 18.49 -16.82 -13.44
C TRP A 309 17.29 -17.67 -13.92
N LEU A 310 16.91 -17.61 -15.21
CA LEU A 310 15.86 -18.46 -15.77
C LEU A 310 16.10 -19.97 -15.54
N PRO A 311 17.33 -20.52 -15.70
CA PRO A 311 17.59 -21.93 -15.40
C PRO A 311 17.23 -22.34 -13.97
N LEU A 312 17.31 -21.40 -13.02
CA LEU A 312 16.88 -21.63 -11.64
C LEU A 312 15.36 -21.79 -11.54
N VAL A 313 14.58 -20.98 -12.27
CA VAL A 313 13.11 -21.15 -12.36
C VAL A 313 12.77 -22.51 -12.95
N GLU A 314 13.49 -22.94 -13.99
CA GLU A 314 13.26 -24.24 -14.62
C GLU A 314 13.56 -25.41 -13.67
N LYS A 315 14.62 -25.27 -12.86
CA LYS A 315 14.93 -26.22 -11.78
C LYS A 315 13.82 -26.25 -10.72
N LEU A 316 13.32 -25.08 -10.31
CA LEU A 316 12.23 -24.98 -9.33
C LEU A 316 10.89 -25.52 -9.87
N ALA A 317 10.65 -25.38 -11.17
CA ALA A 317 9.47 -25.94 -11.86
C ALA A 317 9.51 -27.48 -11.99
N THR A 318 10.67 -28.10 -11.77
CA THR A 318 10.85 -29.55 -11.82
C THR A 318 11.15 -30.17 -10.46
N LEU A 319 10.86 -29.44 -9.36
CA LEU A 319 10.87 -30.00 -8.01
C LEU A 319 10.02 -31.27 -7.99
N LYS A 320 10.65 -32.42 -7.75
CA LYS A 320 9.94 -33.70 -7.68
C LYS A 320 9.09 -33.75 -6.41
N ASP A 321 8.04 -34.58 -6.45
CA ASP A 321 7.37 -35.02 -5.23
C ASP A 321 8.45 -35.63 -4.32
N LEU A 322 8.48 -35.16 -3.07
CA LEU A 322 9.31 -35.72 -2.00
C LEU A 322 8.55 -36.80 -1.27
#